data_AF-A0A0D3VHC2-F1
#
_entry.id   AF-A0A0D3VHC2-F1
#
_cell.length_a   1.000
_cell.length_b   1.000
_cell.length_c   1.000
_cell.angle_alpha   90.00
_cell.angle_beta   90.00
_cell.angle_gamma   90.00
#
_symmetry.space_group_name_H-M   'P 1'
#
loop_
_entity.id
_entity.type
_entity.pdbx_description
1 polymer ?
#
loop_
_entity_poly.entity_id
_entity_poly.type
_entity_poly.pdbx_seq_one_letter_code
_entity_poly.pdbx_strand_id
1 'polypeptide(L)'
;MIEVKDKIKAELEELLPQIKKITLMINAAEEDWTTHYDRNNPEDLYLQGMFYLISNELQDGGRLIGRALTEVNAEGVLKKKPNGRYGFGDVELTTGEPVEYLLQDPEYGDRWILSRIDHNGENYYLWNNPGLPLEGLRVRIKWVRF
;
A
#
# COMPACT_ATOMS: atom_id res chain seq x y z
N MET A 1 6.43 6.70 -30.05
CA MET A 1 7.48 6.50 -29.01
C MET A 1 6.80 5.86 -27.82
N ILE A 2 7.36 4.78 -27.27
CA ILE A 2 6.89 4.25 -25.98
C ILE A 2 7.34 5.23 -24.91
N GLU A 3 6.42 5.74 -24.09
CA GLU A 3 6.76 6.69 -23.03
C GLU A 3 7.57 5.96 -21.94
N VAL A 4 8.51 6.67 -21.30
CA VAL A 4 9.37 6.09 -20.24
C VAL A 4 8.53 5.45 -19.12
N LYS A 5 7.38 6.04 -18.80
CA LYS A 5 6.44 5.51 -17.79
C LYS A 5 5.92 4.12 -18.14
N ASP A 6 5.70 3.82 -19.43
CA ASP A 6 5.16 2.53 -19.87
C ASP A 6 6.24 1.44 -19.77
N LYS A 7 7.51 1.80 -20.02
CA LYS A 7 8.65 0.91 -19.78
C LYS A 7 8.81 0.59 -18.30
N ILE A 8 8.76 1.61 -17.43
CA ILE A 8 8.80 1.40 -15.97
C ILE A 8 7.65 0.47 -15.54
N LYS A 9 6.45 0.69 -16.07
CA LYS A 9 5.29 -0.16 -15.77
C LYS A 9 5.55 -1.64 -16.13
N ALA A 10 6.08 -1.91 -17.33
CA ALA A 10 6.38 -3.26 -17.78
C ALA A 10 7.45 -3.93 -16.89
N GLU A 11 8.54 -3.23 -16.55
CA GLU A 11 9.58 -3.76 -15.65
C GLU A 11 9.01 -4.09 -14.26
N LEU A 12 8.10 -3.25 -13.74
CA LEU A 12 7.44 -3.50 -12.45
C LEU A 12 6.45 -4.67 -12.51
N GLU A 13 5.77 -4.88 -13.63
CA GLU A 13 4.92 -6.05 -13.88
C GLU A 13 5.73 -7.34 -13.85
N GLU A 14 6.94 -7.34 -14.41
CA GLU A 14 7.86 -8.49 -14.39
C GLU A 14 8.53 -8.71 -13.02
N LEU A 15 8.79 -7.64 -12.27
CA LEU A 15 9.40 -7.70 -10.95
C LEU A 15 8.43 -8.23 -9.88
N LEU A 16 7.15 -7.84 -9.94
CA LEU A 16 6.15 -8.20 -8.94
C LEU A 16 6.06 -9.71 -8.60
N PRO A 17 6.01 -10.65 -9.58
CA PRO A 17 6.01 -12.08 -9.26
C PRO A 17 7.31 -12.57 -8.62
N GLN A 18 8.45 -11.94 -8.93
CA GLN A 18 9.74 -12.29 -8.33
C GLN A 18 9.78 -11.85 -6.86
N ILE A 19 9.28 -10.66 -6.56
CA ILE A 19 9.08 -10.17 -5.18
C ILE A 19 8.23 -11.17 -4.39
N LYS A 20 7.05 -11.55 -4.92
CA LYS A 20 6.15 -12.53 -4.28
C LYS A 20 6.81 -13.88 -4.04
N LYS A 21 7.59 -14.37 -5.00
CA LYS A 21 8.33 -15.63 -4.88
C LYS A 21 9.34 -15.58 -3.73
N ILE A 22 10.15 -14.52 -3.68
CA ILE A 22 11.19 -14.37 -2.66
C ILE A 22 10.58 -14.23 -1.26
N THR A 23 9.53 -13.42 -1.09
CA THR A 23 8.87 -13.26 0.21
C THR A 23 8.25 -14.56 0.71
N LEU A 24 7.66 -15.37 -0.19
CA LEU A 24 7.17 -16.71 0.16
C LEU A 24 8.30 -17.66 0.58
N MET A 25 9.44 -17.63 -0.10
CA MET A 25 10.61 -18.45 0.27
C MET A 25 11.15 -18.08 1.65
N ILE A 26 11.26 -16.78 1.95
CA ILE A 26 11.70 -16.30 3.26
C ILE A 26 10.70 -16.72 4.34
N ASN A 27 9.40 -16.49 4.13
CA ASN A 27 8.39 -16.85 5.12
C ASN A 27 8.37 -18.37 5.42
N ALA A 28 8.51 -19.21 4.38
CA ALA A 28 8.60 -20.65 4.55
C ALA A 28 9.85 -21.07 5.36
N ALA A 29 10.98 -20.38 5.13
CA ALA A 29 12.19 -20.61 5.93
C ALA A 29 12.01 -20.16 7.39
N GLU A 30 11.25 -19.09 7.67
CA GLU A 30 10.97 -18.63 9.03
C GLU A 30 10.00 -19.55 9.80
N GLU A 31 9.02 -20.17 9.11
CA GLU A 31 8.07 -21.11 9.73
C GLU A 31 8.75 -22.33 10.36
N ASP A 32 9.85 -22.81 9.77
CA ASP A 32 10.70 -23.87 10.32
C ASP A 32 12.18 -23.46 10.39
N TRP A 33 12.43 -22.30 11.00
CA TRP A 33 13.74 -21.65 10.96
C TRP A 33 14.88 -22.52 11.52
N THR A 34 14.62 -23.41 12.48
CA THR A 34 15.65 -24.31 13.03
C THR A 34 16.16 -25.35 12.05
N THR A 35 15.41 -25.64 10.99
CA THR A 35 15.84 -26.54 9.91
C THR A 35 16.74 -25.82 8.90
N HIS A 36 16.69 -24.48 8.87
CA HIS A 36 17.36 -23.65 7.87
C HIS A 36 18.53 -22.83 8.41
N TYR A 37 18.57 -22.55 9.72
CA TYR A 37 19.58 -21.72 10.36
C TYR A 37 20.14 -22.40 11.62
N ASP A 38 21.47 -22.53 11.72
CA ASP A 38 22.12 -23.01 12.93
C ASP A 38 22.17 -21.90 14.00
N ARG A 39 21.53 -22.15 15.14
CA ARG A 39 21.47 -21.23 16.30
C ARG A 39 22.82 -20.90 16.91
N ASN A 40 23.85 -21.71 16.66
CA ASN A 40 25.19 -21.50 17.17
C ASN A 40 26.13 -20.88 16.12
N ASN A 41 25.64 -20.65 14.89
CA ASN A 41 26.37 -20.01 13.82
C ASN A 41 25.98 -18.51 13.75
N PRO A 42 26.89 -17.57 14.07
CA PRO A 42 26.58 -16.14 14.03
C PRO A 42 26.14 -15.62 12.67
N GLU A 43 26.66 -16.20 11.58
CA GLU A 43 26.29 -15.79 10.22
C GLU A 43 24.85 -16.19 9.90
N ASP A 44 24.43 -17.39 10.29
CA ASP A 44 23.06 -17.86 10.07
C ASP A 44 22.05 -16.99 10.83
N LEU A 45 22.37 -16.60 12.08
CA LEU A 45 21.55 -15.69 12.87
C LEU A 45 21.46 -14.28 12.23
N TYR A 46 22.56 -13.79 11.68
CA TYR A 46 22.57 -12.51 10.95
C TYR A 46 21.70 -12.59 9.69
N LEU A 47 21.88 -13.62 8.87
CA LEU A 47 21.12 -13.81 7.64
C LEU A 47 19.63 -13.96 7.90
N GLN A 48 19.22 -14.72 8.92
CA GLN A 48 17.82 -14.84 9.31
C GLN A 48 17.20 -13.45 9.59
N GLY A 49 17.85 -12.65 10.44
CA GLY A 49 17.40 -11.30 10.75
C GLY A 49 17.33 -10.40 9.52
N MET A 50 18.33 -10.48 8.65
CA MET A 50 18.36 -9.70 7.41
C MET A 50 17.27 -10.12 6.42
N PHE A 51 17.02 -11.41 6.25
CA PHE A 51 15.95 -11.90 5.37
C PHE A 51 14.58 -11.49 5.88
N TYR A 52 14.34 -11.52 7.19
CA TYR A 52 13.11 -10.98 7.76
C TYR A 52 12.90 -9.51 7.39
N LEU A 53 13.93 -8.66 7.56
CA LEU A 53 13.86 -7.24 7.18
C LEU A 53 13.63 -7.06 5.69
N ILE A 54 14.36 -7.79 4.85
CA ILE A 54 14.21 -7.76 3.39
C ILE A 54 12.79 -8.17 2.98
N SER A 55 12.22 -9.21 3.59
CA SER A 55 10.86 -9.66 3.29
C SER A 55 9.84 -8.55 3.54
N ASN A 56 9.97 -7.79 4.65
CA ASN A 56 9.08 -6.67 4.94
C ASN A 56 9.16 -5.58 3.86
N GLU A 57 10.37 -5.15 3.50
CA GLU A 57 10.58 -4.12 2.46
C GLU A 57 10.08 -4.58 1.09
N LEU A 58 10.33 -5.85 0.74
CA LEU A 58 9.83 -6.46 -0.49
C LEU A 58 8.30 -6.53 -0.52
N GLN A 59 7.66 -6.89 0.58
CA GLN A 59 6.21 -6.90 0.67
C GLN A 59 5.61 -5.49 0.51
N ASP A 60 6.20 -4.48 1.15
CA ASP A 60 5.73 -3.10 1.03
C ASP A 60 5.93 -2.54 -0.37
N GLY A 61 7.11 -2.75 -0.97
CA GLY A 61 7.37 -2.44 -2.37
C GLY A 61 6.40 -3.17 -3.31
N GLY A 62 6.16 -4.46 -3.07
CA GLY A 62 5.22 -5.28 -3.83
C GLY A 62 3.77 -4.78 -3.74
N ARG A 63 3.33 -4.33 -2.56
CA ARG A 63 2.01 -3.69 -2.38
C ARG A 63 1.90 -2.38 -3.16
N LEU A 64 2.94 -1.54 -3.15
CA LEU A 64 2.98 -0.29 -3.93
C LEU A 64 2.96 -0.55 -5.43
N ILE A 65 3.74 -1.53 -5.90
CA ILE A 65 3.72 -1.96 -7.31
C ILE A 65 2.34 -2.47 -7.69
N GLY A 66 1.76 -3.37 -6.89
CA GLY A 66 0.39 -3.86 -7.10
C GLY A 66 -0.61 -2.71 -7.20
N ARG A 67 -0.52 -1.69 -6.35
CA ARG A 67 -1.36 -0.48 -6.43
C ARG A 67 -1.15 0.33 -7.69
N ALA A 68 0.10 0.55 -8.10
CA ALA A 68 0.42 1.32 -9.30
C ALA A 68 -0.17 0.65 -10.56
N LEU A 69 -0.12 -0.68 -10.60
CA LEU A 69 -0.57 -1.49 -11.73
C LEU A 69 -2.08 -1.78 -11.74
N THR A 70 -2.72 -1.79 -10.56
CA THR A 70 -4.17 -2.04 -10.44
C THR A 70 -4.99 -0.85 -10.96
N GLU A 71 -6.05 -1.14 -11.69
CA GLU A 71 -7.01 -0.14 -12.16
C GLU A 71 -7.82 0.47 -11.01
N VAL A 72 -8.44 1.62 -11.27
CA VAL A 72 -9.33 2.27 -10.31
C VAL A 72 -10.67 1.54 -10.29
N ASN A 73 -11.11 1.07 -9.12
CA ASN A 73 -12.41 0.41 -8.97
C ASN A 73 -13.55 1.41 -8.82
N ALA A 74 -13.31 2.47 -8.06
CA ALA A 74 -14.32 3.49 -7.77
C ALA A 74 -13.63 4.83 -7.50
N GLU A 75 -14.26 5.92 -7.91
CA GLU A 75 -13.80 7.29 -7.70
C GLU A 75 -15.00 8.16 -7.36
N GLY A 76 -14.82 9.12 -6.45
CA GLY A 76 -15.88 10.03 -6.05
C GLY A 76 -15.42 11.12 -5.10
N VAL A 77 -16.38 11.86 -4.56
CA VAL A 77 -16.16 12.93 -3.60
C VAL A 77 -16.70 12.48 -2.25
N LEU A 78 -15.84 12.48 -1.23
CA LEU A 78 -16.20 12.05 0.11
C LEU A 78 -17.26 12.96 0.73
N LYS A 79 -18.22 12.32 1.39
CA LYS A 79 -19.24 12.94 2.23
C LYS A 79 -19.38 12.17 3.53
N LYS A 80 -19.59 12.88 4.64
CA LYS A 80 -19.94 12.27 5.92
C LYS A 80 -21.38 11.74 5.83
N LYS A 81 -21.52 10.44 6.06
CA LYS A 81 -22.82 9.74 6.08
C LYS A 81 -23.49 9.90 7.46
N PRO A 82 -24.82 9.64 7.57
CA PRO A 82 -25.54 9.75 8.84
C PRO A 82 -24.99 8.88 9.97
N ASN A 83 -24.31 7.77 9.66
CA ASN A 83 -23.65 6.90 10.64
C ASN A 83 -22.26 7.41 11.11
N GLY A 84 -21.85 8.61 10.67
CA GLY A 84 -20.59 9.25 11.04
C GLY A 84 -19.37 8.84 10.22
N ARG A 85 -19.49 7.81 9.36
CA ARG A 85 -18.42 7.37 8.44
C ARG A 85 -18.38 8.23 7.19
N TYR A 86 -17.25 8.22 6.50
CA TYR A 86 -17.11 8.88 5.21
C TYR A 86 -17.28 7.89 4.06
N GLY A 87 -17.81 8.35 2.93
CA GLY A 87 -17.92 7.55 1.73
C GLY A 87 -18.46 8.34 0.55
N PHE A 88 -18.69 7.65 -0.56
CA PHE A 88 -19.24 8.22 -1.79
C PHE A 88 -20.05 7.16 -2.53
N GLY A 89 -21.21 7.55 -3.08
CA GLY A 89 -22.16 6.57 -3.61
C GLY A 89 -22.47 5.47 -2.58
N ASP A 90 -22.38 4.21 -3.02
CA ASP A 90 -22.57 3.03 -2.16
C ASP A 90 -21.31 2.65 -1.37
N VAL A 91 -20.17 3.28 -1.65
CA VAL A 91 -18.92 3.02 -0.92
C VAL A 91 -18.95 3.71 0.44
N GLU A 92 -18.57 2.97 1.47
CA GLU A 92 -18.33 3.47 2.81
C GLU A 92 -16.92 3.07 3.22
N LEU A 93 -16.19 4.03 3.81
CA LEU A 93 -14.82 3.81 4.24
C LEU A 93 -14.72 3.50 5.73
N THR A 94 -13.81 2.61 6.07
CA THR A 94 -13.52 2.18 7.44
C THR A 94 -12.04 2.31 7.81
N THR A 95 -11.72 2.25 9.11
CA THR A 95 -10.33 2.34 9.58
C THR A 95 -9.45 1.25 8.95
N GLY A 96 -8.26 1.65 8.51
CA GLY A 96 -7.31 0.79 7.82
C GLY A 96 -7.54 0.69 6.32
N GLU A 97 -8.69 1.15 5.81
CA GLU A 97 -8.96 1.05 4.38
C GLU A 97 -8.09 2.02 3.57
N PRO A 98 -7.40 1.52 2.54
CA PRO A 98 -6.52 2.32 1.71
C PRO A 98 -7.33 3.15 0.72
N VAL A 99 -6.93 4.41 0.57
CA VAL A 99 -7.59 5.38 -0.31
C VAL A 99 -6.55 6.26 -0.97
N GLU A 100 -6.76 6.62 -2.23
CA GLU A 100 -5.95 7.64 -2.91
C GLU A 100 -6.75 8.93 -2.97
N TYR A 101 -6.21 10.04 -2.48
CA TYR A 101 -6.85 11.35 -2.54
C TYR A 101 -6.15 12.26 -3.56
N LEU A 102 -6.91 13.14 -4.20
CA LEU A 102 -6.35 14.13 -5.10
C LEU A 102 -5.83 15.31 -4.29
N LEU A 103 -4.50 15.45 -4.22
CA LEU A 103 -3.85 16.64 -3.70
C LEU A 103 -3.77 17.67 -4.83
N GLN A 104 -4.39 18.83 -4.64
CA GLN A 104 -4.28 19.96 -5.55
C GLN A 104 -3.14 20.85 -5.09
N ASP A 105 -2.15 21.05 -5.94
CA ASP A 105 -0.93 21.78 -5.62
C ASP A 105 -0.65 22.79 -6.76
N PRO A 106 -0.74 24.10 -6.50
CA PRO A 106 -0.56 25.11 -7.54
C PRO A 106 0.89 25.22 -8.04
N GLU A 107 1.87 24.73 -7.28
CA GLU A 107 3.30 24.80 -7.64
C GLU A 107 3.76 23.55 -8.37
N TYR A 108 3.32 22.37 -7.91
CA TYR A 108 3.79 21.07 -8.42
C TYR A 108 2.76 20.32 -9.26
N GLY A 109 1.55 20.84 -9.38
CA GLY A 109 0.43 20.23 -10.09
C GLY A 109 -0.29 19.15 -9.28
N ASP A 110 -1.53 18.87 -9.73
CA ASP A 110 -2.42 17.92 -9.08
C ASP A 110 -1.86 16.48 -9.14
N ARG A 111 -1.89 15.78 -8.01
CA ARG A 111 -1.41 14.39 -7.90
C ARG A 111 -2.26 13.53 -6.97
N TRP A 112 -2.38 12.25 -7.31
CA TRP A 112 -3.04 11.26 -6.47
C TRP A 112 -2.07 10.72 -5.42
N ILE A 113 -2.43 10.84 -4.15
CA ILE A 113 -1.61 10.43 -3.01
C ILE A 113 -2.26 9.24 -2.31
N LEU A 114 -1.52 8.15 -2.18
CA LEU A 114 -1.94 7.01 -1.38
C LEU A 114 -1.97 7.38 0.10
N SER A 115 -3.03 6.97 0.78
CA SER A 115 -3.20 7.04 2.23
C SER A 115 -4.04 5.87 2.71
N ARG A 116 -4.46 5.94 3.97
CA ARG A 116 -5.52 5.11 4.54
C ARG A 116 -6.40 5.96 5.44
N ILE A 117 -7.67 5.56 5.55
CA ILE A 117 -8.58 6.12 6.53
C ILE A 117 -8.20 5.59 7.91
N ASP A 118 -8.18 6.47 8.89
CA ASP A 118 -7.95 6.14 10.29
C ASP A 118 -8.92 6.92 11.17
N HIS A 119 -9.06 6.53 12.45
CA HIS A 119 -10.00 7.13 13.38
C HIS A 119 -9.33 7.36 14.74
N ASN A 120 -9.37 8.60 15.25
CA ASN A 120 -8.68 8.98 16.48
C ASN A 120 -9.55 8.91 17.74
N GLY A 121 -10.79 8.43 17.62
CA GLY A 121 -11.78 8.41 18.69
C GLY A 121 -12.83 9.51 18.57
N GLU A 122 -12.55 10.56 17.80
CA GLU A 122 -13.46 11.69 17.59
C GLU A 122 -13.90 11.82 16.12
N ASN A 123 -12.95 11.72 15.19
CA ASN A 123 -13.20 11.86 13.76
C ASN A 123 -12.32 10.92 12.93
N TYR A 124 -12.80 10.67 11.71
CA TYR A 124 -12.00 10.03 10.66
C TYR A 124 -11.03 11.03 10.03
N TYR A 125 -9.84 10.55 9.67
CA TYR A 125 -8.79 11.35 9.03
C TYR A 125 -7.96 10.51 8.04
N LEU A 126 -7.18 11.17 7.19
CA LEU A 126 -6.16 10.52 6.37
C LEU A 126 -4.89 10.33 7.18
N TRP A 127 -4.40 9.10 7.28
CA TRP A 127 -3.23 8.80 8.13
C TRP A 127 -1.99 9.65 7.79
N ASN A 128 -1.67 9.83 6.51
CA ASN A 128 -0.50 10.62 6.08
C ASN A 128 -0.77 12.13 5.94
N ASN A 129 -2.01 12.59 6.13
CA ASN A 129 -2.35 14.00 6.14
C ASN A 129 -3.54 14.27 7.08
N PRO A 130 -3.34 14.15 8.41
CA PRO A 130 -4.45 14.22 9.37
C PRO A 130 -5.19 15.57 9.39
N GLY A 131 -4.55 16.64 8.92
CA GLY A 131 -5.13 17.98 8.88
C GLY A 131 -6.00 18.26 7.65
N LEU A 132 -5.99 17.40 6.63
CA LEU A 132 -6.78 17.60 5.42
C LEU A 132 -8.25 17.22 5.67
N PRO A 133 -9.22 18.13 5.45
CA PRO A 133 -10.63 17.81 5.61
C PRO A 133 -11.07 16.69 4.66
N LEU A 134 -11.80 15.71 5.19
CA LEU A 134 -12.36 14.61 4.38
C LEU A 134 -13.60 15.03 3.60
N GLU A 135 -14.44 15.92 4.15
CA GLU A 135 -15.66 16.38 3.48
C GLU A 135 -15.30 17.12 2.18
N GLY A 136 -15.87 16.70 1.06
CA GLY A 136 -15.60 17.31 -0.25
C GLY A 136 -14.30 16.85 -0.90
N LEU A 137 -13.52 15.97 -0.27
CA LEU A 137 -12.26 15.50 -0.83
C LEU A 137 -12.51 14.49 -1.96
N ARG A 138 -11.88 14.72 -3.13
CA ARG A 138 -11.92 13.77 -4.24
C ARG A 138 -10.99 12.60 -3.96
N VAL A 139 -11.53 11.39 -4.02
CA VAL A 139 -10.82 10.15 -3.69
C VAL A 139 -11.09 9.06 -4.72
N ARG A 140 -10.20 8.09 -4.78
CA ARG A 140 -10.38 6.85 -5.55
C ARG A 140 -9.85 5.64 -4.79
N ILE A 141 -10.40 4.47 -5.12
CA ILE A 141 -10.12 3.21 -4.43
C ILE A 141 -9.66 2.17 -5.44
N LYS A 142 -8.69 1.37 -4.99
CA LYS A 142 -8.14 0.23 -5.72
C LYS A 142 -8.18 -1.01 -4.83
N TRP A 143 -8.74 -2.09 -5.35
CA TRP A 143 -8.82 -3.42 -4.73
C TRP A 143 -7.62 -4.24 -5.17
N VAL A 144 -6.51 -4.04 -4.46
CA VAL A 144 -5.27 -4.74 -4.76
C VAL A 144 -5.29 -6.12 -4.15
N ARG A 145 -5.01 -7.13 -4.96
CA ARG A 145 -4.67 -8.48 -4.50
C ARG A 145 -3.15 -8.61 -4.52
N PHE A 146 -2.50 -8.33 -3.39
CA PHE A 146 -1.10 -8.64 -3.22
C PHE A 146 -0.98 -10.02 -2.60
#